data_AF-A0A318CWJ4-F1
#
_entry.id   AF-A0A318CWJ4-F1
#
_cell.length_a   1.000
_cell.length_b   1.000
_cell.length_c   1.000
_cell.angle_alpha   90.00
_cell.angle_beta   90.00
_cell.angle_gamma   90.00
#
_symmetry.space_group_name_H-M   'P 1'
#
loop_
_entity.id
_entity.type
_entity.pdbx_description
1 polymer ?
#
loop_
_entity_poly.entity_id
_entity_poly.type
_entity_poly.pdbx_seq_one_letter_code
_entity_poly.pdbx_strand_id
1 'polypeptide(L)'
;MACLPAAGRQHRAKRGYNPKKRGRSGYHPLMCFIGETRDYLGGMLRSGNRTSACKAKDFLTAMLHKLPEEITVRRLRADSGFFSLDFLHWLMMRQIEFYVVVPQQVWLQKMILSIRNWREFGEGLAVGGLHLPIPPEGHAPGGDSGIGSQGRKAP
;
A
#
# COMPACT_ATOMS: atom_id res chain seq x y z
N MET A 1 6.61 3.91 0.50
CA MET A 1 7.53 4.48 -0.52
C MET A 1 8.17 5.78 0.00
N ALA A 2 9.43 6.07 -0.35
CA ALA A 2 10.08 7.31 0.07
C ALA A 2 9.66 8.51 -0.79
N CYS A 3 9.61 9.69 -0.18
CA CYS A 3 9.30 10.94 -0.84
C CYS A 3 10.47 11.39 -1.74
N LEU A 4 10.16 11.73 -3.00
CA LEU A 4 11.09 12.32 -3.95
C LEU A 4 11.37 13.78 -3.57
N PRO A 5 12.62 14.16 -3.28
CA PRO A 5 12.95 15.50 -2.83
C PRO A 5 12.73 16.53 -3.95
N ALA A 6 12.12 17.67 -3.61
CA ALA A 6 11.96 18.80 -4.52
C ALA A 6 12.97 19.92 -4.18
N ALA A 7 13.47 20.62 -5.20
CA ALA A 7 14.33 21.78 -5.03
C ALA A 7 13.50 23.08 -5.10
N GLY A 8 13.77 24.02 -4.19
CA GLY A 8 13.05 25.29 -4.11
C GLY A 8 11.63 25.17 -3.54
N ARG A 9 10.75 26.13 -3.88
CA ARG A 9 9.36 26.21 -3.41
C ARG A 9 8.37 25.68 -4.45
N GLN A 10 8.49 24.39 -4.77
CA GLN A 10 7.60 23.74 -5.74
C GLN A 10 6.16 23.63 -5.21
N HIS A 11 5.19 23.89 -6.08
CA HIS A 11 3.77 23.86 -5.73
C HIS A 11 3.36 22.46 -5.23
N ARG A 12 2.68 22.39 -4.09
CA ARG A 12 2.24 21.14 -3.41
C ARG A 12 3.35 20.23 -2.89
N ALA A 13 4.63 20.59 -2.99
CA ALA A 13 5.70 19.86 -2.34
C ALA A 13 5.60 20.04 -0.82
N LYS A 14 5.50 18.92 -0.09
CA LYS A 14 5.37 18.93 1.38
C LYS A 14 6.39 17.97 1.99
N ARG A 15 6.73 18.19 3.26
CA ARG A 15 7.66 17.32 3.98
C ARG A 15 7.07 15.91 4.06
N GLY A 16 7.88 14.92 3.70
CA GLY A 16 7.51 13.51 3.69
C GLY A 16 8.65 12.64 4.20
N TYR A 17 8.38 11.35 4.39
CA TYR A 17 9.41 10.40 4.80
C TYR A 17 10.45 10.22 3.67
N ASN A 18 11.68 10.65 3.92
CA ASN A 18 12.85 10.34 3.09
C ASN A 18 14.05 10.09 4.03
N PRO A 19 14.50 8.84 4.19
CA PRO A 19 15.56 8.50 5.13
C PRO A 19 16.91 9.10 4.74
N LYS A 20 17.16 9.30 3.43
CA LYS A 20 18.39 9.88 2.90
C LYS A 20 18.41 11.42 2.98
N LYS A 21 17.25 12.08 2.88
CA LYS A 21 17.11 13.55 2.89
C LYS A 21 15.98 13.99 3.82
N ARG A 22 16.19 13.80 5.13
CA ARG A 22 15.19 14.11 6.18
C ARG A 22 14.78 15.58 6.15
N GLY A 23 13.50 15.86 6.39
CA GLY A 23 12.96 17.22 6.53
C GLY A 23 12.79 18.04 5.24
N ARG A 24 13.21 17.51 4.07
CA ARG A 24 13.01 18.18 2.78
C ARG A 24 11.57 18.02 2.28
N SER A 25 11.05 19.08 1.65
CA SER A 25 9.80 19.00 0.91
C SER A 25 9.98 18.13 -0.33
N GLY A 26 8.91 17.46 -0.73
CA GLY A 26 8.94 16.61 -1.89
C GLY A 26 7.57 16.08 -2.27
N TYR A 27 7.58 15.09 -3.16
CA TYR A 27 6.40 14.40 -3.65
C TYR A 27 6.42 12.92 -3.31
N HIS A 28 5.26 12.37 -2.98
CA HIS A 28 5.05 10.93 -2.88
C HIS A 28 4.47 10.45 -4.21
N PRO A 29 5.29 9.88 -5.12
CA PRO A 29 4.80 9.42 -6.40
C PRO A 29 3.79 8.27 -6.23
N LEU A 30 2.95 8.13 -7.23
CA LEU A 30 2.04 7.02 -7.46
C LEU A 30 2.17 6.68 -8.93
N MET A 31 2.48 5.44 -9.26
CA MET A 31 2.81 5.02 -10.63
C MET A 31 2.12 3.70 -10.94
N CYS A 32 1.74 3.51 -12.19
CA CYS A 32 1.10 2.31 -12.70
C CYS A 32 1.83 1.84 -13.96
N PHE A 33 2.10 0.54 -14.01
CA PHE A 33 2.78 -0.12 -15.12
C PHE A 33 1.98 -1.36 -15.53
N ILE A 34 2.05 -1.70 -16.81
CA ILE A 34 1.56 -2.99 -17.32
C ILE A 34 2.56 -4.05 -16.90
N GLY A 35 2.09 -5.12 -16.24
CA GLY A 35 2.97 -6.10 -15.60
C GLY A 35 3.78 -6.94 -16.59
N GLU A 36 3.17 -7.22 -17.74
CA GLU A 36 3.66 -8.09 -18.81
C GLU A 36 4.71 -7.39 -19.66
N THR A 37 4.40 -6.17 -20.14
CA THR A 37 5.25 -5.41 -21.06
C THR A 37 6.20 -4.45 -20.35
N ARG A 38 5.92 -4.13 -19.08
CA ARG A 38 6.56 -3.06 -18.30
C ARG A 38 6.29 -1.65 -18.82
N ASP A 39 5.28 -1.48 -19.66
CA ASP A 39 4.89 -0.16 -20.17
C ASP A 39 4.35 0.72 -19.06
N TYR A 40 4.66 2.02 -19.14
CA TYR A 40 4.16 3.01 -18.21
C TYR A 40 2.74 3.44 -18.59
N LEU A 41 1.77 3.11 -17.75
CA LEU A 41 0.36 3.45 -17.96
C LEU A 41 0.02 4.87 -17.44
N GLY A 42 0.71 5.29 -16.38
CA GLY A 42 0.55 6.64 -15.85
C GLY A 42 0.99 6.79 -14.40
N GLY A 43 0.90 8.03 -13.91
CA GLY A 43 1.38 8.36 -12.58
C GLY A 43 0.96 9.76 -12.14
N MET A 44 1.04 9.98 -10.83
CA MET A 44 0.70 11.23 -10.17
C MET A 44 1.72 11.55 -9.07
N LEU A 45 2.17 12.79 -9.01
CA LEU A 45 2.98 13.32 -7.92
C LEU A 45 2.07 13.87 -6.82
N ARG A 46 1.94 13.14 -5.71
CA ARG A 46 1.18 13.59 -4.55
C ARG A 46 2.07 14.40 -3.62
N SER A 47 1.48 15.27 -2.80
CA SER A 47 2.23 15.94 -1.74
C SER A 47 2.98 14.92 -0.85
N GLY A 48 4.23 15.20 -0.51
CA GLY A 48 5.10 14.29 0.24
C GLY A 48 4.57 13.84 1.61
N ASN A 49 3.59 14.53 2.16
CA ASN A 49 2.95 14.20 3.43
C ASN A 49 1.74 13.24 3.30
N ARG A 50 1.49 12.67 2.12
CA ARG A 50 0.39 11.72 1.89
C ARG A 50 0.84 10.28 2.17
N THR A 51 -0.07 9.46 2.67
CA THR A 51 0.12 8.01 2.81
C THR A 51 0.05 7.33 1.45
N SER A 52 0.70 6.18 1.30
CA SER A 52 0.80 5.49 0.01
C SER A 52 -0.56 5.07 -0.56
N ALA A 53 -1.54 4.68 0.27
CA ALA A 53 -2.91 4.35 -0.13
C ALA A 53 -3.82 5.55 -0.47
N CYS A 54 -3.45 6.79 -0.09
CA CYS A 54 -4.29 7.97 -0.32
C CYS A 54 -4.54 8.20 -1.82
N LYS A 55 -5.81 8.16 -2.25
CA LYS A 55 -6.26 8.24 -3.66
C LYS A 55 -5.87 7.05 -4.55
N ALA A 56 -5.49 5.91 -3.98
CA ALA A 56 -5.15 4.73 -4.76
C ALA A 56 -6.34 4.22 -5.60
N LYS A 57 -7.56 4.21 -5.03
CA LYS A 57 -8.80 3.83 -5.73
C LYS A 57 -9.08 4.72 -6.94
N ASP A 58 -9.09 6.04 -6.72
CA ASP A 58 -9.35 7.03 -7.78
C ASP A 58 -8.29 6.93 -8.88
N PHE A 59 -7.03 6.84 -8.49
CA PHE A 59 -5.92 6.70 -9.44
C PHE A 59 -6.04 5.43 -10.27
N LEU A 60 -6.25 4.28 -9.63
CA LEU A 60 -6.39 3.01 -10.34
C LEU A 60 -7.61 3.01 -11.25
N THR A 61 -8.74 3.58 -10.82
CA THR A 61 -9.93 3.76 -11.68
C THR A 61 -9.57 4.57 -12.93
N ALA A 62 -8.89 5.70 -12.76
CA ALA A 62 -8.45 6.51 -13.89
C ALA A 62 -7.45 5.78 -14.81
N MET A 63 -6.60 4.90 -14.27
CA MET A 63 -5.69 4.10 -15.09
C MET A 63 -6.43 3.01 -15.87
N LEU A 64 -7.41 2.35 -15.24
CA LEU A 64 -8.24 1.36 -15.92
C LEU A 64 -9.04 1.99 -17.07
N HIS A 65 -9.53 3.22 -16.91
CA HIS A 65 -10.24 3.94 -17.96
C HIS A 65 -9.35 4.37 -19.15
N LYS A 66 -8.02 4.34 -19.00
CA LYS A 66 -7.09 4.61 -20.12
C LYS A 66 -6.86 3.40 -21.01
N LEU A 67 -7.21 2.20 -20.53
CA LEU A 67 -7.04 0.99 -21.30
C LEU A 67 -8.19 0.88 -22.32
N PRO A 68 -7.92 0.36 -23.53
CA PRO A 68 -8.97 -0.03 -24.46
C PRO A 68 -9.96 -1.00 -23.81
N GLU A 69 -11.22 -0.97 -24.25
CA GLU A 69 -12.31 -1.78 -23.66
C GLU A 69 -12.05 -3.29 -23.80
N GLU A 70 -11.23 -3.69 -24.78
CA GLU A 70 -10.83 -5.07 -25.01
C GLU A 70 -9.82 -5.57 -23.96
N ILE A 71 -9.15 -4.67 -23.22
CA ILE A 71 -8.15 -5.03 -22.22
C ILE A 71 -8.81 -5.13 -20.84
N THR A 72 -8.96 -6.35 -20.35
CA THR A 72 -9.41 -6.61 -18.98
C THR A 72 -8.23 -6.84 -18.04
N VAL A 73 -8.11 -5.99 -17.02
CA VAL A 73 -7.12 -6.17 -15.94
C VAL A 73 -7.62 -7.23 -14.96
N ARG A 74 -7.01 -8.42 -14.98
CA ARG A 74 -7.38 -9.51 -14.06
C ARG A 74 -6.58 -9.51 -12.76
N ARG A 75 -5.33 -9.03 -12.80
CA ARG A 75 -4.38 -9.12 -11.68
C ARG A 75 -3.73 -7.77 -11.38
N LEU A 76 -3.63 -7.43 -10.09
CA LEU A 76 -2.91 -6.27 -9.58
C LEU A 76 -1.76 -6.70 -8.66
N ARG A 77 -0.59 -6.10 -8.83
CA ARG A 77 0.51 -6.20 -7.86
C ARG A 77 0.75 -4.86 -7.21
N ALA A 78 0.91 -4.85 -5.89
CA ALA A 78 1.20 -3.61 -5.16
C ALA A 78 2.14 -3.84 -3.97
N ASP A 79 2.90 -2.80 -3.62
CA ASP A 79 3.77 -2.81 -2.45
C ASP A 79 2.98 -2.66 -1.13
N SER A 80 3.69 -2.74 -0.01
CA SER A 80 3.08 -2.68 1.33
C SER A 80 2.46 -1.34 1.70
N GLY A 81 2.76 -0.27 0.94
CA GLY A 81 2.10 1.01 1.06
C GLY A 81 0.65 0.99 0.58
N PHE A 82 0.23 -0.03 -0.16
CA PHE A 82 -1.15 -0.23 -0.62
C PHE A 82 -1.92 -1.22 0.25
N PHE A 83 -1.31 -1.77 1.30
CA PHE A 83 -2.00 -2.63 2.23
C PHE A 83 -2.96 -1.81 3.11
N SER A 84 -4.23 -1.78 2.70
CA SER A 84 -5.35 -1.16 3.41
C SER A 84 -6.59 -2.02 3.19
N LEU A 85 -7.29 -2.41 4.25
CA LEU A 85 -8.51 -3.23 4.13
C LEU A 85 -9.53 -2.60 3.18
N ASP A 86 -9.72 -1.29 3.28
CA ASP A 86 -10.56 -0.48 2.40
C ASP A 86 -10.16 -0.59 0.91
N PHE A 87 -8.86 -0.67 0.61
CA PHE A 87 -8.37 -0.84 -0.75
C PHE A 87 -8.52 -2.30 -1.23
N LEU A 88 -8.24 -3.27 -0.36
CA LEU A 88 -8.38 -4.70 -0.69
C LEU A 88 -9.83 -5.07 -0.97
N HIS A 89 -10.78 -4.64 -0.11
CA HIS A 89 -12.20 -4.86 -0.36
C HIS A 89 -12.67 -4.24 -1.67
N TRP A 90 -12.18 -3.04 -1.99
CA TRP A 90 -12.49 -2.40 -3.26
C TRP A 90 -11.99 -3.19 -4.48
N LEU A 91 -10.83 -3.85 -4.39
CA LEU A 91 -10.35 -4.77 -5.43
C LEU A 91 -11.22 -6.03 -5.53
N MET A 92 -11.61 -6.60 -4.38
CA MET A 92 -12.49 -7.78 -4.32
C MET A 92 -13.86 -7.51 -4.96
N MET A 93 -14.47 -6.36 -4.65
CA MET A 93 -15.75 -5.95 -5.26
C MET A 93 -15.65 -5.82 -6.78
N ARG A 94 -14.48 -5.44 -7.29
CA ARG A 94 -14.20 -5.33 -8.73
C ARG A 94 -13.76 -6.64 -9.38
N GLN A 95 -13.72 -7.75 -8.63
CA GLN A 95 -13.24 -9.05 -9.11
C GLN A 95 -11.80 -8.99 -9.66
N ILE A 96 -10.98 -8.09 -9.12
CA ILE A 96 -9.56 -7.99 -9.46
C ILE A 96 -8.77 -8.84 -8.47
N GLU A 97 -8.10 -9.88 -8.97
CA GLU A 97 -7.17 -10.68 -8.17
C GLU A 97 -5.95 -9.82 -7.82
N PHE A 98 -5.41 -9.95 -6.61
CA PHE A 98 -4.31 -9.08 -6.17
C PHE A 98 -3.24 -9.81 -5.38
N TYR A 99 -2.02 -9.28 -5.52
CA TYR A 99 -0.84 -9.65 -4.74
C TYR A 99 -0.31 -8.38 -4.09
N VAL A 100 -0.61 -8.20 -2.80
CA VAL A 100 -0.22 -7.02 -2.04
C VAL A 100 0.69 -7.47 -0.89
N VAL A 101 1.86 -6.85 -0.80
CA VAL A 101 2.79 -7.12 0.31
C VAL A 101 2.16 -6.63 1.61
N VAL A 102 2.18 -7.45 2.66
CA VAL A 102 1.68 -7.03 3.98
C VAL A 102 2.84 -6.46 4.80
N PRO A 103 2.70 -5.27 5.42
CA PRO A 103 3.69 -4.76 6.36
C PRO A 103 3.93 -5.77 7.49
N GLN A 104 5.19 -5.92 7.92
CA GLN A 104 5.55 -6.89 8.95
C GLN A 104 5.06 -6.44 10.33
N GLN A 105 3.83 -6.81 10.68
CA GLN A 105 3.20 -6.52 11.98
C GLN A 105 3.35 -7.70 12.94
N VAL A 106 3.36 -7.43 14.25
CA VAL A 106 3.61 -8.46 15.29
C VAL A 106 2.58 -9.60 15.23
N TRP A 107 1.31 -9.29 15.03
CA TRP A 107 0.27 -10.32 14.90
C TRP A 107 0.52 -11.22 13.67
N LEU A 108 0.93 -10.63 12.54
CA LEU A 108 1.24 -11.39 11.33
C LEU A 108 2.47 -12.28 11.51
N GLN A 109 3.50 -11.81 12.22
CA GLN A 109 4.67 -12.64 12.55
C GLN A 109 4.27 -13.90 13.34
N LYS A 110 3.39 -13.76 14.33
CA LYS A 110 2.86 -14.90 15.08
C LYS A 110 2.14 -15.90 14.17
N MET A 111 1.41 -15.41 13.18
CA MET A 111 0.73 -16.27 12.18
C MET A 111 1.72 -16.93 11.22
N ILE A 112 2.74 -16.21 10.76
CA ILE A 112 3.79 -16.78 9.91
C ILE A 112 4.50 -17.92 10.65
N LEU A 113 4.78 -17.76 11.94
CA LEU A 113 5.40 -18.81 12.77
C LEU A 113 4.51 -20.05 12.97
N SER A 114 3.19 -19.95 12.78
CA SER A 114 2.28 -21.10 12.88
C SER A 114 2.16 -21.91 11.58
N ILE A 115 2.73 -21.42 10.47
CA ILE A 115 2.76 -22.12 9.19
C ILE A 115 3.57 -23.41 9.34
N ARG A 116 2.98 -24.55 8.92
CA ARG A 116 3.61 -25.88 8.99
C ARG A 116 4.02 -26.45 7.63
N ASN A 117 3.48 -25.91 6.55
CA ASN A 117 3.65 -26.40 5.17
C ASN A 117 4.76 -25.65 4.43
N TRP A 118 5.90 -25.45 5.07
CA TRP A 118 7.07 -24.83 4.42
C TRP A 118 7.65 -25.77 3.37
N ARG A 119 7.87 -25.23 2.17
CA ARG A 119 8.55 -25.90 1.06
C ARG A 119 9.74 -25.06 0.63
N GLU A 120 10.93 -25.64 0.67
CA GLU A 120 12.14 -24.99 0.20
C GLU A 120 12.13 -24.83 -1.32
N PHE A 121 12.68 -23.71 -1.80
CA PHE A 121 12.89 -23.47 -3.22
C PHE A 121 14.18 -22.66 -3.41
N GLY A 122 15.31 -23.36 -3.39
CA GLY A 122 16.63 -22.76 -3.52
C GLY A 122 17.30 -22.46 -2.17
N GLU A 123 18.51 -21.92 -2.23
CA GLU A 123 19.36 -21.75 -1.06
C GLU A 123 18.82 -20.65 -0.14
N GLY A 124 18.44 -21.04 1.09
CA GLY A 124 17.93 -20.12 2.11
C GLY A 124 16.52 -19.57 1.85
N LEU A 125 15.77 -20.11 0.88
CA LEU A 125 14.42 -19.66 0.54
C LEU A 125 13.39 -20.77 0.76
N ALA A 126 12.31 -20.42 1.46
CA ALA A 126 11.16 -21.31 1.66
C ALA A 126 9.84 -20.55 1.46
N VAL A 127 8.83 -21.27 0.98
CA VAL A 127 7.47 -20.77 0.82
C VAL A 127 6.52 -21.61 1.67
N GLY A 128 5.65 -20.94 2.40
CA GLY A 128 4.57 -21.55 3.17
C GLY A 128 3.35 -20.65 3.11
N GLY A 129 2.18 -21.19 3.39
CA GLY A 129 0.93 -20.47 3.17
C GLY A 129 -0.14 -20.84 4.18
N LEU A 130 -0.91 -19.83 4.57
CA LEU A 130 -2.13 -19.96 5.36
C LEU A 130 -3.24 -19.13 4.69
N HIS A 131 -4.49 -19.54 4.89
CA HIS A 131 -5.65 -18.82 4.39
C HIS A 131 -6.34 -18.12 5.55
N LEU A 132 -6.64 -16.83 5.39
CA LEU A 132 -7.33 -16.02 6.38
C LEU A 132 -8.48 -15.28 5.74
N PRO A 133 -9.63 -15.18 6.43
CA PRO A 133 -10.66 -14.25 6.02
C PRO A 133 -10.13 -12.82 6.17
N ILE A 134 -10.42 -11.97 5.18
CA ILE A 134 -10.19 -10.54 5.33
C ILE A 134 -11.33 -10.02 6.23
N PRO A 135 -11.01 -9.35 7.35
CA PRO A 135 -12.04 -8.83 8.26
C PRO A 135 -12.95 -7.82 7.55
N PRO A 136 -14.27 -7.83 7.85
CA PRO A 136 -15.20 -6.86 7.27
C PRO A 136 -14.80 -5.42 7.61
N GLU A 137 -15.23 -4.47 6.78
CA GLU A 137 -14.88 -3.05 6.95
C GLU A 137 -15.15 -2.56 8.37
N GLY A 138 -14.16 -1.90 8.98
CA GLY A 138 -14.26 -1.34 10.33
C GLY A 138 -13.75 -2.23 11.48
N HIS A 139 -13.41 -3.50 11.24
CA HIS A 139 -12.78 -4.36 12.25
C HIS A 139 -11.30 -4.63 11.90
N ALA A 140 -10.40 -3.79 12.40
CA ALA A 140 -8.98 -4.11 12.35
C ALA A 140 -8.71 -5.32 13.29
N PRO A 141 -8.02 -6.38 12.82
CA PRO A 141 -7.63 -7.47 13.69
C PRO A 141 -6.49 -6.96 14.58
N GLY A 142 -6.81 -6.60 15.82
CA GLY A 142 -5.84 -6.15 16.83
C GLY A 142 -6.01 -4.71 17.33
N GLY A 143 -7.21 -4.13 17.25
CA GLY A 143 -7.53 -2.87 17.92
C GLY A 143 -7.82 -3.06 19.40
N ASP A 144 -6.80 -3.38 20.21
CA ASP A 144 -6.82 -3.07 21.63
C ASP A 144 -5.59 -2.22 21.96
N SER A 145 -5.83 -0.90 22.01
CA SER A 145 -4.97 0.04 22.72
C SER A 145 -5.83 1.25 23.06
N GLY A 146 -6.53 1.14 24.18
CA GLY A 146 -6.95 2.31 24.93
C GLY A 146 -5.73 3.19 25.23
N ILE A 147 -5.71 4.39 24.65
CA ILE A 147 -5.02 5.52 25.25
C ILE A 147 -6.10 6.58 25.43
N GLY A 148 -6.68 6.60 26.62
CA GLY A 148 -7.51 7.71 27.08
C GLY A 148 -6.66 8.97 27.09
N SER A 149 -7.02 9.94 26.26
CA SER A 149 -6.54 11.31 26.39
C SER A 149 -7.31 11.98 27.52
N GLN A 150 -6.91 11.73 28.78
CA GLN A 150 -7.21 12.64 29.87
C GLN A 150 -6.27 13.86 29.79
N GLY A 151 -6.89 15.03 29.68
CA GLY A 151 -6.45 16.28 30.35
C GLY A 151 -5.17 16.97 29.89
N ARG A 152 -5.33 18.16 29.31
CA ARG A 152 -4.75 19.41 29.83
C ARG A 152 -5.46 20.63 29.21
N LYS A 153 -6.39 21.21 30.00
CA LYS A 153 -6.67 22.65 29.95
C LYS A 153 -5.47 23.35 30.60
N ALA A 154 -5.02 24.45 30.00
CA ALA A 154 -4.06 25.37 30.59
C ALA A 154 -4.33 26.77 29.99
N PRO A 155 -3.89 27.83 30.68
CA PRO A 155 -4.71 28.83 31.36
C PRO A 155 -5.40 29.86 30.46
#